data_AF-A0A1I8IRB0-F1
#
_entry.id   AF-A0A1I8IRB0-F1
#
_cell.length_a   1.000
_cell.length_b   1.000
_cell.length_c   1.000
_cell.angle_alpha   90.00
_cell.angle_beta   90.00
_cell.angle_gamma   90.00
#
_symmetry.space_group_name_H-M   'P 1'
#
loop_
_entity.id
_entity.type
_entity.pdbx_description
1 polymer ?
#
loop_
_entity_poly.entity_id
_entity_poly.type
_entity_poly.pdbx_seq_one_letter_code
_entity_poly.pdbx_strand_id
1 'polypeptide(L)'
;MQDVKINSSNDSQQRNFQYLAGKATCLTQNKEFKDYLMKWSMKGRIFCQCFSFDCQFKVHSAQEFIEDFFKDNVIVSNLQTVSDNTGEPVALCEKASSVSLEPVPCTHTTMDLFGRLADEVIRDDGQIKRCFDEWIDEVQISDNLRQMLLNEDSEAYLLYDEPERNEFLFRLLLHFAIGGRLCQFEDSIHPYLDIVKALYKDLITVQKDPETRKLQVISHVYKVVAKDDKGRAFYPDSGQQQHLNTFAYLIIDPLKRLAFVLHHRFGNGQF
;
A
#
# COMPACT_ATOMS: atom_id res chain seq x y z
N MET A 1 -38.29 11.10 38.78
CA MET A 1 -37.04 11.00 38.00
C MET A 1 -36.64 9.53 38.00
N GLN A 2 -36.94 8.82 36.91
CA GLN A 2 -36.47 7.46 36.69
C GLN A 2 -35.48 7.53 35.54
N ASP A 3 -34.24 7.15 35.83
CA ASP A 3 -33.15 7.07 34.87
C ASP A 3 -33.44 6.01 33.81
N VAL A 4 -33.55 6.46 32.56
CA VAL A 4 -33.55 5.60 31.38
C VAL A 4 -32.10 5.14 31.17
N LYS A 5 -31.80 3.90 31.59
CA LYS A 5 -30.59 3.21 31.15
C LYS A 5 -30.73 2.91 29.66
N ILE A 6 -30.04 3.69 28.84
CA ILE A 6 -29.78 3.35 27.45
C ILE A 6 -28.79 2.18 27.47
N ASN A 7 -29.30 0.97 27.27
CA ASN A 7 -28.47 -0.19 26.95
C ASN A 7 -27.86 0.05 25.56
N SER A 8 -26.60 0.46 25.51
CA SER A 8 -25.77 0.32 24.32
C SER A 8 -25.49 -1.17 24.13
N SER A 9 -26.29 -1.84 23.30
CA SER A 9 -25.99 -3.17 22.79
C SER A 9 -24.68 -3.11 22.02
N ASN A 10 -23.60 -3.60 22.63
CA ASN A 10 -22.38 -4.00 21.94
C ASN A 10 -22.74 -5.23 21.09
N ASP A 11 -23.20 -4.98 19.87
CA ASP A 11 -23.41 -6.02 18.87
C ASP A 11 -22.03 -6.34 18.28
N SER A 12 -21.24 -7.15 18.99
CA SER A 12 -20.01 -7.72 18.45
C SER A 12 -20.40 -8.71 17.37
N GLN A 13 -20.72 -8.19 16.18
CA GLN A 13 -21.10 -8.97 15.03
C GLN A 13 -19.88 -9.81 14.63
N GLN A 14 -19.97 -11.13 14.80
CA GLN A 14 -18.90 -12.03 14.40
C GLN A 14 -18.67 -11.91 12.89
N ARG A 15 -17.49 -11.41 12.50
CA ARG A 15 -17.11 -11.18 11.10
C ARG A 15 -16.50 -12.45 10.55
N ASN A 16 -16.88 -12.86 9.34
CA ASN A 16 -16.26 -13.99 8.66
C ASN A 16 -15.36 -13.50 7.53
N PHE A 17 -14.12 -13.98 7.50
CA PHE A 17 -13.15 -13.67 6.47
C PHE A 17 -12.80 -14.93 5.67
N GLN A 18 -12.63 -14.79 4.37
CA GLN A 18 -12.18 -15.89 3.51
C GLN A 18 -11.01 -15.43 2.65
N TYR A 19 -9.96 -16.25 2.59
CA TYR A 19 -8.82 -16.00 1.72
C TYR A 19 -9.16 -16.39 0.27
N LEU A 20 -8.99 -15.47 -0.66
CA LEU A 20 -9.25 -15.68 -2.08
C LEU A 20 -7.95 -16.01 -2.81
N ALA A 21 -7.39 -17.20 -2.57
CA ALA A 21 -6.11 -17.63 -3.14
C ALA A 21 -6.03 -17.55 -4.69
N GLY A 22 -7.17 -17.66 -5.38
CA GLY A 22 -7.26 -17.55 -6.84
C GLY A 22 -7.37 -16.12 -7.38
N LYS A 23 -7.49 -15.10 -6.52
CA LYS A 23 -7.61 -13.70 -6.93
C LYS A 23 -6.23 -13.14 -7.25
N ALA A 24 -5.80 -13.38 -8.48
CA ALA A 24 -4.54 -12.85 -8.97
C ALA A 24 -4.64 -11.35 -9.27
N THR A 25 -3.49 -10.68 -9.23
CA THR A 25 -3.33 -9.23 -9.47
C THR A 25 -2.29 -9.02 -10.56
N CYS A 26 -2.17 -7.81 -11.08
CA CYS A 26 -1.21 -7.47 -12.11
C CYS A 26 0.23 -7.82 -11.70
N LEU A 27 0.56 -7.73 -10.40
CA LEU A 27 1.87 -8.10 -9.85
C LEU A 27 2.19 -9.59 -10.01
N THR A 28 1.16 -10.45 -10.02
CA THR A 28 1.31 -11.90 -10.14
C THR A 28 0.93 -12.45 -11.52
N GLN A 29 0.24 -11.69 -12.36
CA GLN A 29 -0.17 -12.13 -13.70
C GLN A 29 0.68 -11.56 -14.82
N ASN A 30 1.08 -10.30 -14.72
CA ASN A 30 1.85 -9.65 -15.79
C ASN A 30 3.32 -10.07 -15.71
N LYS A 31 3.82 -10.69 -16.77
CA LYS A 31 5.22 -11.14 -16.87
C LYS A 31 6.20 -9.98 -16.78
N GLU A 32 5.94 -8.89 -17.51
CA GLU A 32 6.79 -7.70 -17.52
C GLU A 32 6.90 -7.08 -16.13
N PHE A 33 5.78 -6.99 -15.39
CA PHE A 33 5.81 -6.49 -14.02
C PHE A 33 6.60 -7.40 -13.08
N LYS A 34 6.58 -8.72 -13.26
CA LYS A 34 7.44 -9.61 -12.47
C LYS A 34 8.92 -9.38 -12.76
N ASP A 35 9.27 -9.12 -14.01
CA ASP A 35 10.64 -8.80 -14.42
C ASP A 35 11.08 -7.46 -13.80
N TYR A 36 10.20 -6.45 -13.79
CA TYR A 36 10.45 -5.20 -13.06
C TYR A 36 10.58 -5.42 -11.54
N LEU A 37 9.68 -6.17 -10.90
CA LEU A 37 9.77 -6.45 -9.46
C LEU A 37 11.05 -7.21 -9.09
N MET A 38 11.54 -8.08 -9.97
CA MET A 38 12.84 -8.73 -9.81
C MET A 38 13.96 -7.68 -9.91
N LYS A 39 13.96 -6.88 -10.98
CA LYS A 39 14.95 -5.82 -11.24
C LYS A 39 15.01 -4.79 -10.10
N TRP A 40 13.86 -4.42 -9.55
CA TRP A 40 13.73 -3.49 -8.43
C TRP A 40 13.91 -4.16 -7.07
N SER A 41 14.32 -5.43 -7.00
CA SER A 41 14.57 -6.18 -5.76
C SER A 41 13.35 -6.28 -4.81
N MET A 42 12.14 -6.31 -5.37
CA MET A 42 10.88 -6.42 -4.63
C MET A 42 10.22 -7.80 -4.74
N LYS A 43 10.58 -8.60 -5.76
CA LYS A 43 10.02 -9.95 -5.96
C LYS A 43 10.25 -10.82 -4.72
N GLY A 44 9.21 -11.52 -4.26
CA GLY A 44 9.25 -12.34 -3.04
C GLY A 44 9.20 -11.54 -1.74
N ARG A 45 9.09 -10.20 -1.80
CA ARG A 45 8.96 -9.32 -0.63
C ARG A 45 7.78 -8.36 -0.73
N ILE A 46 7.25 -8.15 -1.94
CA ILE A 46 5.96 -7.47 -2.17
C ILE A 46 4.87 -8.53 -2.39
N PHE A 47 3.77 -8.37 -1.68
CA PHE A 47 2.60 -9.24 -1.78
C PHE A 47 1.34 -8.41 -1.95
N CYS A 48 0.43 -8.89 -2.77
CA CYS A 48 -0.91 -8.36 -2.87
C CYS A 48 -1.90 -9.50 -2.77
N GLN A 49 -2.60 -9.58 -1.64
CA GLN A 49 -3.52 -10.68 -1.31
C GLN A 49 -4.93 -10.14 -1.15
N CYS A 50 -5.92 -10.96 -1.53
CA CYS A 50 -7.32 -10.59 -1.43
C CYS A 50 -8.06 -11.51 -0.47
N PHE A 51 -8.91 -10.90 0.34
CA PHE A 51 -9.83 -11.56 1.26
C PHE A 51 -11.25 -11.07 0.99
N SER A 52 -12.26 -11.90 1.19
CA SER A 52 -13.65 -11.46 1.22
C SER A 52 -14.18 -11.44 2.64
N PHE A 53 -15.18 -10.60 2.89
CA PHE A 53 -15.90 -10.54 4.15
C PHE A 53 -17.42 -10.50 3.93
N ASP A 54 -18.20 -10.91 4.93
CA ASP A 54 -19.66 -11.05 4.82
C ASP A 54 -20.46 -9.86 5.39
N CYS A 55 -19.84 -9.04 6.24
CA CYS A 55 -20.49 -7.91 6.89
C CYS A 55 -20.48 -6.63 6.02
N GLN A 56 -21.29 -5.64 6.41
CA GLN A 56 -21.24 -4.31 5.80
C GLN A 56 -20.10 -3.52 6.44
N PHE A 57 -19.20 -2.98 5.62
CA PHE A 57 -18.16 -2.07 6.10
C PHE A 57 -18.74 -0.68 6.38
N LYS A 58 -18.38 -0.11 7.52
CA LYS A 58 -18.75 1.26 7.92
C LYS A 58 -17.47 2.00 8.33
N VAL A 59 -17.25 3.18 7.73
CA VAL A 59 -16.04 3.97 7.94
C VAL A 59 -15.79 4.32 9.42
N HIS A 60 -16.86 4.64 10.17
CA HIS A 60 -16.73 4.98 11.60
C HIS A 60 -16.34 3.78 12.48
N SER A 61 -16.52 2.55 12.01
CA SER A 61 -16.10 1.32 12.71
C SER A 61 -14.87 0.69 12.05
N ALA A 62 -14.08 1.47 11.29
CA ALA A 62 -12.90 0.96 10.60
C ALA A 62 -11.89 0.34 11.58
N GLN A 63 -11.65 0.97 12.73
CA GLN A 63 -10.75 0.43 13.77
C GLN A 63 -11.14 -1.00 14.17
N GLU A 64 -12.39 -1.20 14.57
CA GLU A 64 -12.89 -2.50 15.01
C GLU A 64 -12.84 -3.55 13.89
N PHE A 65 -13.21 -3.17 12.66
CA PHE A 65 -13.15 -4.09 11.52
C PHE A 65 -11.72 -4.56 11.25
N ILE A 66 -10.76 -3.64 11.28
CA ILE A 66 -9.35 -3.94 10.98
C ILE A 66 -8.71 -4.74 12.12
N GLU A 67 -9.06 -4.45 13.37
CA GLU A 67 -8.63 -5.27 14.50
C GLU A 67 -9.14 -6.71 14.41
N ASP A 68 -10.42 -6.90 14.08
CA ASP A 68 -11.01 -8.22 13.88
C ASP A 68 -10.32 -8.96 12.73
N PHE A 69 -10.01 -8.25 11.64
CA PHE A 69 -9.26 -8.80 10.51
C PHE A 69 -7.91 -9.39 10.97
N PHE A 70 -7.10 -8.64 11.72
CA PHE A 70 -5.79 -9.13 12.20
C PHE A 70 -5.87 -10.11 13.39
N LYS A 71 -7.06 -10.35 13.95
CA LYS A 71 -7.31 -11.36 15.00
C LYS A 71 -7.92 -12.66 14.43
N ASP A 72 -8.32 -12.65 13.18
CA ASP A 72 -8.98 -13.78 12.52
C ASP A 72 -7.99 -14.90 12.11
N ASN A 73 -8.39 -16.15 12.29
CA ASN A 73 -7.53 -17.30 12.03
C ASN A 73 -7.22 -17.49 10.54
N VAL A 74 -8.15 -17.15 9.64
CA VAL A 74 -7.94 -17.24 8.19
C VAL A 74 -6.88 -16.23 7.78
N ILE A 75 -6.94 -15.01 8.33
CA ILE A 75 -5.94 -13.97 8.06
C ILE A 75 -4.57 -14.41 8.58
N VAL A 76 -4.47 -14.81 9.85
CA VAL A 76 -3.20 -15.24 10.46
C VAL A 76 -2.54 -16.41 9.71
N SER A 77 -3.35 -17.34 9.20
CA SER A 77 -2.85 -18.54 8.50
C SER A 77 -2.45 -18.29 7.04
N ASN A 78 -2.92 -17.21 6.41
CA ASN A 78 -2.76 -16.99 4.96
C ASN A 78 -2.08 -15.68 4.60
N LEU A 79 -2.18 -14.63 5.42
CA LEU A 79 -1.54 -13.35 5.16
C LEU A 79 -0.03 -13.52 5.14
N GLN A 80 0.60 -13.16 4.04
CA GLN A 80 2.01 -13.30 3.82
C GLN A 80 2.78 -12.13 4.42
N THR A 81 3.92 -12.48 4.99
CA THR A 81 4.99 -11.58 5.40
C THR A 81 6.33 -12.23 5.00
N VAL A 82 7.44 -11.63 5.42
CA VAL A 82 8.78 -12.13 5.13
C VAL A 82 9.45 -12.58 6.42
N SER A 83 10.06 -13.76 6.42
CA SER A 83 10.80 -14.28 7.58
C SER A 83 12.02 -13.42 7.90
N ASP A 84 12.20 -13.10 9.19
CA ASP A 84 13.39 -12.42 9.70
C ASP A 84 14.68 -13.23 9.49
N ASN A 85 14.58 -14.56 9.54
CA ASN A 85 15.74 -15.44 9.50
C ASN A 85 16.17 -15.78 8.07
N THR A 86 15.21 -16.03 7.17
CA THR A 86 15.50 -16.54 5.83
C THR A 86 15.24 -15.52 4.72
N GLY A 87 14.46 -14.46 4.98
CA GLY A 87 14.02 -13.53 3.95
C GLY A 87 12.98 -14.11 2.98
N GLU A 88 12.48 -15.33 3.23
CA GLU A 88 11.48 -16.00 2.40
C GLU A 88 10.05 -15.63 2.82
N PRO A 89 9.07 -15.73 1.89
CA PRO A 89 7.65 -15.58 2.21
C PRO A 89 7.19 -16.60 3.26
N VAL A 90 6.53 -16.13 4.31
CA VAL A 90 5.91 -16.94 5.38
C VAL A 90 4.53 -16.40 5.72
N ALA A 91 3.67 -17.23 6.33
CA ALA A 91 2.41 -16.74 6.88
C ALA A 91 2.65 -15.89 8.14
N LEU A 92 1.72 -14.99 8.45
CA LEU A 92 1.79 -14.09 9.60
C LEU A 92 1.96 -14.83 10.94
N CYS A 93 1.27 -15.96 11.11
CA CYS A 93 1.39 -16.89 12.25
C CYS A 93 1.07 -16.33 13.65
N GLU A 94 0.82 -15.03 13.81
CA GLU A 94 0.50 -14.38 15.08
C GLU A 94 -0.74 -13.48 14.96
N LYS A 95 -1.60 -13.50 15.98
CA LYS A 95 -2.76 -12.60 16.09
C LYS A 95 -2.33 -11.25 16.65
N ALA A 96 -2.83 -10.17 16.06
CA ALA A 96 -2.61 -8.85 16.63
C ALA A 96 -3.35 -8.69 17.96
N SER A 97 -2.67 -8.14 18.96
CA SER A 97 -3.32 -7.66 20.17
C SER A 97 -3.94 -6.28 19.94
N SER A 98 -3.27 -5.44 19.15
CA SER A 98 -3.79 -4.14 18.67
C SER A 98 -3.29 -3.84 17.26
N VAL A 99 -3.97 -2.91 16.57
CA VAL A 99 -3.56 -2.44 15.24
C VAL A 99 -3.55 -0.92 15.23
N SER A 100 -2.43 -0.33 14.82
CA SER A 100 -2.36 1.10 14.50
C SER A 100 -2.75 1.31 13.06
N LEU A 101 -3.54 2.35 12.80
CA LEU A 101 -4.09 2.62 11.49
C LEU A 101 -4.09 4.10 11.17
N GLU A 102 -3.66 4.40 9.96
CA GLU A 102 -3.57 5.73 9.37
C GLU A 102 -4.45 5.73 8.12
N PRO A 103 -5.56 6.49 8.08
CA PRO A 103 -6.34 6.67 6.87
C PRO A 103 -5.48 7.32 5.78
N VAL A 104 -5.45 6.70 4.60
CA VAL A 104 -4.70 7.21 3.45
C VAL A 104 -5.69 7.82 2.46
N PRO A 105 -5.57 9.12 2.12
CA PRO A 105 -6.37 9.74 1.06
C PRO A 105 -6.29 8.93 -0.24
N CYS A 106 -7.43 8.72 -0.88
CA CYS A 106 -7.52 7.98 -2.12
C CYS A 106 -8.67 8.57 -2.94
N THR A 107 -8.40 9.67 -3.61
CA THR A 107 -9.43 10.50 -4.26
C THR A 107 -9.33 10.54 -5.78
N HIS A 108 -8.14 10.28 -6.33
CA HIS A 108 -7.90 10.32 -7.77
C HIS A 108 -8.54 9.15 -8.52
N THR A 109 -9.24 9.45 -9.61
CA THR A 109 -9.83 8.43 -10.51
C THR A 109 -9.02 8.23 -11.79
N THR A 110 -7.99 9.05 -12.01
CA THR A 110 -7.12 9.08 -13.19
C THR A 110 -5.66 9.21 -12.76
N MET A 111 -4.73 9.03 -13.70
CA MET A 111 -3.28 9.20 -13.48
C MET A 111 -2.83 10.66 -13.60
N ASP A 112 -3.76 11.60 -13.74
CA ASP A 112 -3.45 13.00 -14.10
C ASP A 112 -2.64 13.73 -13.04
N LEU A 113 -2.64 13.21 -11.79
CA LEU A 113 -1.74 13.67 -10.73
C LEU A 113 -0.28 13.75 -11.24
N PHE A 114 0.17 12.76 -12.00
CA PHE A 114 1.54 12.70 -12.50
C PHE A 114 1.80 13.51 -13.78
N GLY A 115 0.81 14.25 -14.28
CA GLY A 115 0.99 15.13 -15.43
C GLY A 115 2.02 16.24 -15.18
N ARG A 116 2.20 16.65 -13.92
CA ARG A 116 3.16 17.69 -13.53
C ARG A 116 4.62 17.24 -13.53
N LEU A 117 4.90 15.94 -13.75
CA LEU A 117 6.27 15.46 -13.91
C LEU A 117 6.95 16.02 -15.17
N ALA A 118 6.16 16.39 -16.18
CA ALA A 118 6.65 16.96 -17.43
C ALA A 118 7.50 18.21 -17.15
N ASP A 119 8.53 18.39 -17.98
CA ASP A 119 9.47 19.52 -17.95
C ASP A 119 10.33 19.68 -16.69
N GLU A 120 9.97 19.14 -15.53
CA GLU A 120 10.77 19.24 -14.29
C GLU A 120 11.51 17.93 -13.98
N VAL A 121 10.79 16.81 -14.03
CA VAL A 121 11.31 15.49 -13.64
C VAL A 121 11.66 14.64 -14.87
N ILE A 122 10.86 14.74 -15.93
CA ILE A 122 11.01 13.94 -17.16
C ILE A 122 11.18 14.83 -18.39
N ARG A 123 11.74 14.25 -19.45
CA ARG A 123 11.75 14.81 -20.82
C ARG A 123 10.47 14.42 -21.57
N ASP A 124 10.24 15.03 -22.72
CA ASP A 124 9.06 14.78 -23.58
C ASP A 124 8.88 13.31 -23.98
N ASP A 125 9.96 12.54 -24.03
CA ASP A 125 9.98 11.11 -24.36
C ASP A 125 9.84 10.20 -23.13
N GLY A 126 9.59 10.77 -21.95
CA GLY A 126 9.47 10.04 -20.69
C GLY A 126 10.78 9.63 -20.04
N GLN A 127 11.94 10.06 -20.57
CA GLN A 127 13.23 9.84 -19.91
C GLN A 127 13.33 10.70 -18.65
N ILE A 128 13.70 10.08 -17.53
CA ILE A 128 13.90 10.75 -16.25
C ILE A 128 15.21 11.53 -16.32
N LYS A 129 15.16 12.80 -15.93
CA LYS A 129 16.36 13.65 -15.89
C LYS A 129 17.30 13.16 -14.80
N ARG A 130 18.60 13.08 -15.11
CA ARG A 130 19.64 12.71 -14.14
C ARG A 130 19.98 13.87 -13.22
N CYS A 131 20.38 13.55 -11.99
CA CYS A 131 20.95 14.50 -11.04
C CYS A 131 22.32 14.01 -10.54
N PHE A 132 22.96 14.77 -9.66
CA PHE A 132 24.14 14.28 -8.95
C PHE A 132 23.78 13.16 -7.98
N ASP A 133 24.70 12.22 -7.82
CA ASP A 133 24.50 11.09 -6.92
C ASP A 133 24.49 11.55 -5.46
N GLU A 134 23.45 11.15 -4.74
CA GLU A 134 23.24 11.40 -3.32
C GLU A 134 22.68 10.14 -2.66
N TRP A 135 22.81 10.03 -1.33
CA TRP A 135 22.22 8.95 -0.55
C TRP A 135 21.29 9.52 0.52
N ILE A 136 20.03 9.11 0.50
CA ILE A 136 19.02 9.45 1.52
C ILE A 136 18.44 8.14 2.04
N ASP A 137 18.55 7.89 3.35
CA ASP A 137 17.96 6.72 4.04
C ASP A 137 18.20 5.37 3.33
N GLU A 138 19.45 5.07 2.99
CA GLU A 138 19.88 3.85 2.26
C GLU A 138 19.43 3.77 0.78
N VAL A 139 18.80 4.80 0.24
CA VAL A 139 18.41 4.90 -1.16
C VAL A 139 19.41 5.78 -1.91
N GLN A 140 20.05 5.23 -2.93
CA GLN A 140 20.81 6.04 -3.88
C GLN A 140 19.83 6.89 -4.68
N ILE A 141 20.12 8.17 -4.85
CA ILE A 141 19.40 9.09 -5.71
C ILE A 141 20.35 9.51 -6.83
N SER A 142 19.97 9.23 -8.08
CA SER A 142 20.75 9.57 -9.29
C SER A 142 19.89 10.22 -10.37
N ASP A 143 18.62 10.50 -10.06
CA ASP A 143 17.66 11.10 -10.97
C ASP A 143 16.66 12.02 -10.26
N ASN A 144 16.01 12.88 -11.04
CA ASN A 144 15.07 13.88 -10.57
C ASN A 144 13.77 13.26 -10.04
N LEU A 145 13.42 12.02 -10.43
CA LEU A 145 12.23 11.36 -9.90
C LEU A 145 12.44 11.04 -8.42
N ARG A 146 13.56 10.40 -8.09
CA ARG A 146 13.92 10.07 -6.70
C ARG A 146 14.26 11.31 -5.89
N GLN A 147 14.88 12.34 -6.48
CA GLN A 147 15.02 13.66 -5.84
C GLN A 147 13.65 14.23 -5.45
N MET A 148 12.70 14.31 -6.39
CA MET A 148 11.34 14.80 -6.11
C MET A 148 10.64 13.98 -5.04
N LEU A 149 10.85 12.66 -5.04
CA LEU A 149 10.19 11.74 -4.12
C LEU A 149 10.75 11.78 -2.69
N LEU A 150 12.06 11.99 -2.51
CA LEU A 150 12.76 11.76 -1.24
C LEU A 150 13.48 12.97 -0.65
N ASN A 151 13.95 13.91 -1.47
CA ASN A 151 14.78 15.00 -0.99
C ASN A 151 13.92 16.23 -0.66
N GLU A 152 13.52 16.37 0.60
CA GLU A 152 12.69 17.49 1.09
C GLU A 152 13.32 18.87 0.85
N ASP A 153 14.64 18.95 0.72
CA ASP A 153 15.39 20.19 0.47
C ASP A 153 15.47 20.56 -1.02
N SER A 154 14.98 19.70 -1.93
CA SER A 154 15.04 19.93 -3.38
C SER A 154 13.85 20.74 -3.90
N GLU A 155 14.09 21.60 -4.89
CA GLU A 155 12.99 22.32 -5.58
C GLU A 155 12.00 21.34 -6.23
N ALA A 156 12.49 20.20 -6.72
CA ALA A 156 11.68 19.16 -7.32
C ALA A 156 10.66 18.56 -6.33
N TYR A 157 10.98 18.50 -5.03
CA TYR A 157 10.08 17.99 -3.99
C TYR A 157 8.81 18.84 -3.86
N LEU A 158 8.93 20.15 -4.10
CA LEU A 158 7.82 21.12 -4.02
C LEU A 158 6.83 21.01 -5.19
N LEU A 159 7.06 20.11 -6.15
CA LEU A 159 6.15 19.84 -7.28
C LEU A 159 4.79 19.26 -6.84
N TYR A 160 4.76 18.67 -5.65
CA TYR A 160 3.57 18.13 -5.00
C TYR A 160 3.52 18.59 -3.56
N ASP A 161 2.35 19.02 -3.11
CA ASP A 161 2.15 19.42 -1.72
C ASP A 161 1.94 18.20 -0.80
N GLU A 162 1.95 18.43 0.52
CA GLU A 162 1.79 17.36 1.50
C GLU A 162 0.49 16.54 1.32
N PRO A 163 -0.70 17.15 1.09
CA PRO A 163 -1.91 16.41 0.74
C PRO A 163 -1.76 15.47 -0.47
N GLU A 164 -1.18 15.97 -1.56
CA GLU A 164 -0.98 15.18 -2.79
C GLU A 164 0.04 14.05 -2.58
N ARG A 165 1.11 14.32 -1.85
CA ARG A 165 2.11 13.30 -1.48
C ARG A 165 1.52 12.21 -0.59
N ASN A 166 0.49 12.53 0.18
CA ASN A 166 -0.24 11.60 1.02
C ASN A 166 -1.28 10.76 0.27
N GLU A 167 -1.65 11.11 -0.96
CA GLU A 167 -2.56 10.30 -1.78
C GLU A 167 -1.99 8.90 -2.04
N PHE A 168 -2.85 7.88 -1.95
CA PHE A 168 -2.46 6.49 -2.14
C PHE A 168 -1.82 6.28 -3.52
N LEU A 169 -2.32 6.97 -4.55
CA LEU A 169 -1.77 6.90 -5.89
C LEU A 169 -0.30 7.39 -5.93
N PHE A 170 0.02 8.50 -5.25
CA PHE A 170 1.38 9.02 -5.13
C PHE A 170 2.27 8.06 -4.36
N ARG A 171 1.78 7.53 -3.23
CA ARG A 171 2.52 6.56 -2.41
C ARG A 171 2.87 5.29 -3.20
N LEU A 172 2.00 4.82 -4.11
CA LEU A 172 2.34 3.69 -5.00
C LEU A 172 3.53 4.01 -5.91
N LEU A 173 3.56 5.20 -6.54
CA LEU A 173 4.70 5.63 -7.37
C LEU A 173 5.99 5.67 -6.54
N LEU A 174 5.93 6.29 -5.35
CA LEU A 174 7.03 6.32 -4.39
C LEU A 174 7.59 4.92 -4.12
N HIS A 175 6.72 3.98 -3.75
CA HIS A 175 7.14 2.64 -3.37
C HIS A 175 7.83 1.86 -4.49
N PHE A 176 7.33 1.97 -5.73
CA PHE A 176 7.95 1.30 -6.89
C PHE A 176 9.22 1.99 -7.37
N ALA A 177 9.29 3.32 -7.33
CA ALA A 177 10.49 4.06 -7.71
C ALA A 177 11.66 3.80 -6.76
N ILE A 178 11.38 3.55 -5.47
CA ILE A 178 12.41 3.23 -4.47
C ILE A 178 12.84 1.77 -4.56
N GLY A 179 11.88 0.84 -4.65
CA GLY A 179 12.17 -0.59 -4.72
C GLY A 179 12.78 -1.19 -3.44
N GLY A 180 13.42 -2.35 -3.58
CA GLY A 180 14.16 -3.04 -2.53
C GLY A 180 15.63 -2.60 -2.45
N ARG A 181 16.41 -3.29 -1.62
CA ARG A 181 17.79 -2.89 -1.29
C ARG A 181 18.75 -2.92 -2.49
N LEU A 182 18.51 -3.79 -3.46
CA LEU A 182 19.32 -3.92 -4.67
C LEU A 182 18.56 -3.41 -5.91
N CYS A 183 17.76 -2.36 -5.74
CA CYS A 183 16.94 -1.79 -6.80
C CYS A 183 17.80 -1.30 -7.98
N GLN A 184 17.56 -1.89 -9.16
CA GLN A 184 18.08 -1.37 -10.43
C GLN A 184 17.00 -0.49 -11.05
N PHE A 185 17.05 0.81 -10.75
CA PHE A 185 16.07 1.80 -11.21
C PHE A 185 16.02 1.94 -12.74
N GLU A 186 14.98 2.59 -13.23
CA GLU A 186 14.76 2.84 -14.67
C GLU A 186 15.25 4.23 -15.08
N ASP A 187 15.69 4.37 -16.33
CA ASP A 187 15.92 5.69 -16.94
C ASP A 187 14.60 6.29 -17.49
N SER A 188 13.50 5.52 -17.57
CA SER A 188 12.19 5.98 -18.06
C SER A 188 11.12 5.90 -16.97
N ILE A 189 10.17 6.84 -16.99
CA ILE A 189 9.04 6.88 -16.05
C ILE A 189 7.96 5.83 -16.36
N HIS A 190 7.88 5.35 -17.60
CA HIS A 190 6.78 4.51 -18.07
C HIS A 190 6.61 3.19 -17.30
N PRO A 191 7.69 2.41 -17.03
CA PRO A 191 7.57 1.19 -16.22
C PRO A 191 6.89 1.41 -14.87
N TYR A 192 7.19 2.52 -14.20
CA TYR A 192 6.60 2.88 -12.92
C TYR A 192 5.13 3.28 -13.06
N LEU A 193 4.78 4.11 -14.05
CA LEU A 193 3.39 4.53 -14.24
C LEU A 193 2.49 3.37 -14.70
N ASP A 194 3.01 2.46 -15.51
CA ASP A 194 2.24 1.31 -16.01
C ASP A 194 1.89 0.32 -14.89
N ILE A 195 2.86 -0.02 -14.03
CA ILE A 195 2.59 -0.90 -12.88
C ILE A 195 1.68 -0.23 -11.85
N VAL A 196 1.88 1.07 -11.56
CA VAL A 196 1.01 1.84 -10.65
C VAL A 196 -0.42 1.87 -11.18
N LYS A 197 -0.61 2.21 -12.47
CA LYS A 197 -1.93 2.28 -13.10
C LYS A 197 -2.64 0.94 -13.10
N ALA A 198 -1.93 -0.14 -13.40
CA ALA A 198 -2.49 -1.49 -13.41
C ALA A 198 -2.88 -1.93 -11.99
N LEU A 199 -2.00 -1.74 -11.02
CA LEU A 199 -2.26 -2.11 -9.63
C LEU A 199 -3.40 -1.28 -9.04
N TYR A 200 -3.43 0.02 -9.29
CA TYR A 200 -4.51 0.89 -8.81
C TYR A 200 -5.87 0.45 -9.34
N LYS A 201 -5.95 0.01 -10.61
CA LYS A 201 -7.19 -0.56 -11.19
C LYS A 201 -7.62 -1.89 -10.57
N ASP A 202 -6.67 -2.70 -10.13
CA ASP A 202 -6.98 -3.96 -9.45
C ASP A 202 -7.53 -3.71 -8.03
N LEU A 203 -6.97 -2.73 -7.33
CA LEU A 203 -7.24 -2.45 -5.92
C LEU A 203 -8.44 -1.54 -5.67
N ILE A 204 -8.64 -0.53 -6.53
CA ILE A 204 -9.55 0.58 -6.27
C ILE A 204 -10.81 0.46 -7.11
N THR A 205 -11.95 0.56 -6.44
CA THR A 205 -13.26 0.63 -7.09
C THR A 205 -13.73 2.07 -7.12
N VAL A 206 -14.18 2.48 -8.31
CA VAL A 206 -14.86 3.75 -8.54
C VAL A 206 -16.32 3.50 -8.87
N GLN A 207 -17.18 4.43 -8.48
CA GLN A 207 -18.59 4.43 -8.82
C GLN A 207 -19.00 5.81 -9.31
N LYS A 208 -19.99 5.86 -10.18
CA LYS A 208 -20.64 7.11 -10.55
C LYS A 208 -21.55 7.56 -9.40
N ASP A 209 -21.28 8.73 -8.87
CA ASP A 209 -22.12 9.35 -7.86
C ASP A 209 -23.54 9.58 -8.43
N PRO A 210 -24.62 9.14 -7.74
CA PRO A 210 -25.97 9.24 -8.26
C PRO A 210 -26.44 10.68 -8.51
N GLU A 211 -26.00 11.63 -7.67
CA GLU A 211 -26.44 13.02 -7.70
C GLU A 211 -25.60 13.85 -8.68
N THR A 212 -24.29 13.87 -8.49
CA THR A 212 -23.35 14.69 -9.25
C THR A 212 -22.97 14.09 -10.59
N ARG A 213 -23.23 12.79 -10.80
CA ARG A 213 -22.87 12.02 -12.01
C ARG A 213 -21.36 11.98 -12.27
N LYS A 214 -20.52 12.37 -11.32
CA LYS A 214 -19.05 12.26 -11.41
C LYS A 214 -18.59 10.89 -10.90
N LEU A 215 -17.46 10.40 -11.41
CA LEU A 215 -16.83 9.22 -10.85
C LEU A 215 -16.17 9.58 -9.51
N GLN A 216 -16.35 8.73 -8.51
CA GLN A 216 -15.72 8.85 -7.20
C GLN A 216 -15.16 7.50 -6.76
N VAL A 217 -14.06 7.54 -6.01
CA VAL A 217 -13.50 6.36 -5.34
C VAL A 217 -14.42 5.96 -4.19
N ILE A 218 -14.72 4.66 -4.08
CA ILE A 218 -15.51 4.11 -2.97
C ILE A 218 -14.69 3.14 -2.08
N SER A 219 -13.50 2.75 -2.52
CA SER A 219 -12.58 1.97 -1.68
C SER A 219 -11.98 2.84 -0.57
N HIS A 220 -11.75 2.26 0.60
CA HIS A 220 -11.09 2.91 1.72
C HIS A 220 -9.69 2.31 1.93
N VAL A 221 -8.67 3.16 2.07
CA VAL A 221 -7.28 2.74 2.21
C VAL A 221 -6.78 3.11 3.60
N TYR A 222 -6.17 2.15 4.28
CA TYR A 222 -5.54 2.34 5.58
C TYR A 222 -4.12 1.79 5.55
N LYS A 223 -3.14 2.58 5.97
CA LYS A 223 -1.82 2.05 6.33
C LYS A 223 -1.94 1.42 7.70
N VAL A 224 -1.47 0.18 7.85
CA VAL A 224 -1.71 -0.64 9.04
C VAL A 224 -0.41 -1.16 9.64
N VAL A 225 -0.37 -1.20 10.97
CA VAL A 225 0.73 -1.80 11.75
C VAL A 225 0.12 -2.69 12.84
N ALA A 226 0.35 -4.00 12.73
CA ALA A 226 -0.12 -4.96 13.73
C ALA A 226 0.90 -5.10 14.87
N LYS A 227 0.41 -5.13 16.11
CA LYS A 227 1.21 -5.14 17.32
C LYS A 227 0.87 -6.30 18.24
N ASP A 228 1.89 -6.84 18.88
CA ASP A 228 1.77 -7.91 19.88
C ASP A 228 1.20 -7.36 21.22
N ASP A 229 1.09 -8.25 22.21
CA ASP A 229 0.59 -7.94 23.56
C ASP A 229 1.47 -6.93 24.33
N LYS A 230 2.73 -6.77 23.91
CA LYS A 230 3.69 -5.80 24.45
C LYS A 230 3.71 -4.48 23.66
N GLY A 231 2.84 -4.33 22.66
CA GLY A 231 2.75 -3.15 21.81
C GLY A 231 3.87 -3.05 20.76
N ARG A 232 4.65 -4.12 20.56
CA ARG A 232 5.72 -4.17 19.55
C ARG A 232 5.10 -4.48 18.19
N ALA A 233 5.47 -3.72 17.16
CA ALA A 233 5.07 -4.02 15.80
C ALA A 233 5.70 -5.36 15.36
N PHE A 234 4.91 -6.20 14.69
CA PHE A 234 5.40 -7.42 14.03
C PHE A 234 4.99 -7.50 12.55
N TYR A 235 4.11 -6.58 12.12
CA TYR A 235 3.68 -6.44 10.73
C TYR A 235 3.51 -4.95 10.40
N PRO A 236 4.04 -4.44 9.28
CA PRO A 236 4.71 -5.16 8.18
C PRO A 236 6.10 -5.72 8.52
N ASP A 237 6.70 -5.33 9.65
CA ASP A 237 8.01 -5.78 10.11
C ASP A 237 8.10 -5.74 11.64
N SER A 238 8.94 -6.60 12.20
CA SER A 238 9.34 -6.70 13.62
C SER A 238 10.61 -5.88 13.95
N GLY A 239 11.28 -5.34 12.93
CA GLY A 239 12.57 -4.66 13.01
C GLY A 239 12.56 -3.32 13.76
N GLN A 240 13.72 -2.99 14.36
CA GLN A 240 13.93 -1.75 15.14
C GLN A 240 14.07 -0.49 14.26
N GLN A 241 14.47 -0.65 13.00
CA GLN A 241 14.64 0.46 12.05
C GLN A 241 13.72 0.23 10.86
N GLN A 242 12.63 1.00 10.82
CA GLN A 242 11.68 0.94 9.72
C GLN A 242 12.22 1.74 8.54
N HIS A 243 12.59 1.03 7.47
CA HIS A 243 12.85 1.68 6.18
C HIS A 243 11.54 2.22 5.61
N LEU A 244 11.57 3.39 4.96
CA LEU A 244 10.38 4.07 4.44
C LEU A 244 9.57 3.19 3.46
N ASN A 245 10.27 2.29 2.75
CA ASN A 245 9.67 1.35 1.81
C ASN A 245 9.25 0.01 2.45
N THR A 246 9.12 -0.06 3.78
CA THR A 246 8.45 -1.17 4.47
C THR A 246 7.04 -0.71 4.87
N PHE A 247 6.01 -1.34 4.30
CA PHE A 247 4.64 -0.90 4.46
C PHE A 247 3.62 -2.03 4.37
N ALA A 248 2.44 -1.79 4.93
CA ALA A 248 1.24 -2.56 4.67
C ALA A 248 0.05 -1.62 4.51
N TYR A 249 -0.69 -1.78 3.43
CA TYR A 249 -1.97 -1.12 3.18
C TYR A 249 -3.08 -2.16 3.16
N LEU A 250 -4.16 -1.86 3.87
CA LEU A 250 -5.43 -2.55 3.78
C LEU A 250 -6.40 -1.70 2.98
N ILE A 251 -6.81 -2.21 1.82
CA ILE A 251 -7.74 -1.57 0.89
C ILE A 251 -9.08 -2.30 0.97
N ILE A 252 -10.09 -1.62 1.50
CA ILE A 252 -11.42 -2.18 1.73
C ILE A 252 -12.36 -1.67 0.64
N ASP A 253 -12.90 -2.60 -0.14
CA ASP A 253 -13.97 -2.37 -1.10
C ASP A 253 -15.32 -2.74 -0.46
N PRO A 254 -16.12 -1.75 -0.02
CA PRO A 254 -17.40 -2.01 0.64
C PRO A 254 -18.45 -2.60 -0.31
N LEU A 255 -18.36 -2.34 -1.62
CA LEU A 255 -19.34 -2.78 -2.62
C LEU A 255 -19.12 -4.24 -2.99
N LYS A 256 -17.86 -4.62 -3.27
CA LYS A 256 -17.48 -6.00 -3.59
C LYS A 256 -17.31 -6.87 -2.34
N ARG A 257 -17.28 -6.25 -1.16
CA ARG A 257 -16.93 -6.87 0.14
C ARG A 257 -15.59 -7.60 0.08
N LEU A 258 -14.61 -6.91 -0.49
CA LEU A 258 -13.24 -7.40 -0.63
C LEU A 258 -12.28 -6.53 0.17
N ALA A 259 -11.29 -7.15 0.77
CA ALA A 259 -10.18 -6.50 1.43
C ALA A 259 -8.89 -6.96 0.75
N PHE A 260 -8.19 -6.04 0.09
CA PHE A 260 -6.85 -6.28 -0.43
C PHE A 260 -5.81 -5.86 0.60
N VAL A 261 -4.79 -6.69 0.80
CA VAL A 261 -3.61 -6.33 1.58
C VAL A 261 -2.44 -6.20 0.62
N LEU A 262 -1.92 -4.98 0.48
CA LEU A 262 -0.68 -4.70 -0.24
C LEU A 262 0.44 -4.51 0.79
N HIS A 263 1.38 -5.44 0.81
CA HIS A 263 2.50 -5.47 1.75
C HIS A 263 3.82 -5.45 1.01
N HIS A 264 4.79 -4.73 1.54
CA HIS A 264 6.17 -4.86 1.15
C HIS A 264 7.07 -4.75 2.39
N ARG A 265 8.09 -5.60 2.45
CA ARG A 265 9.17 -5.46 3.42
C ARG A 265 10.47 -5.15 2.69
N PHE A 266 11.09 -4.00 2.96
CA PHE A 266 12.37 -3.63 2.36
C PHE A 266 13.45 -4.68 2.63
N GLY A 267 14.38 -4.86 1.68
CA GLY A 267 15.45 -5.85 1.75
C GLY A 267 15.82 -6.42 0.38
N ASN A 268 16.52 -7.55 0.35
CA ASN A 268 16.97 -8.21 -0.87
C ASN A 268 15.87 -9.12 -1.41
N GLY A 269 15.28 -8.76 -2.55
CA GLY A 269 14.31 -9.58 -3.25
C GLY A 269 14.90 -10.84 -3.90
N GLN A 270 14.03 -11.67 -4.46
CA GLN A 270 14.37 -12.86 -5.22
C GLN A 270 14.78 -12.49 -6.67
N PHE A 271 15.86 -13.09 -7.14
CA PHE A 271 16.41 -12.94 -8.50
C PHE A 271 16.07 -14.14 -9.39
#